data_AF-A0A3D3JZP9-F1
#
_entry.id   AF-A0A3D3JZP9-F1
#
_cell.length_a   1.000
_cell.length_b   1.000
_cell.length_c   1.000
_cell.angle_alpha   90.00
_cell.angle_beta   90.00
_cell.angle_gamma   90.00
#
_symmetry.space_group_name_H-M   'P 1'
#
loop_
_entity.id
_entity.type
_entity.pdbx_description
1 polymer ?
#
loop_
_entity_poly.entity_id
_entity_poly.type
_entity_poly.pdbx_seq_one_letter_code
_entity_poly.pdbx_strand_id
1 'polypeptide(L)' 'VAIREGRLRPENIKEEDRDYYLERRYPAFGNLVPRDVASRAAKERCDAGYGIENNDTKEGVFLDFSTEIMKKG' A
#
# COMPACT_ATOMS: atom_id res chain seq x y z
N VAL A 1 -9.74 -4.75 7.50
CA VAL A 1 -11.03 -4.57 8.22
C VAL A 1 -11.00 -3.33 9.12
N ALA A 2 -10.12 -3.27 10.13
CA ALA A 2 -10.03 -2.10 11.03
C ALA A 2 -9.82 -0.74 10.33
N ILE A 3 -9.03 -0.71 9.24
CA ILE A 3 -8.81 0.48 8.39
C ILE A 3 -10.13 0.94 7.74
N ARG A 4 -10.84 0.03 7.06
CA ARG A 4 -12.11 0.34 6.37
C ARG A 4 -13.20 0.82 7.34
N GLU A 5 -13.17 0.32 8.57
CA GLU A 5 -14.09 0.73 9.63
C GLU A 5 -13.64 2.01 10.38
N GLY A 6 -12.52 2.63 9.98
CA GLY A 6 -11.99 3.83 10.60
C GLY A 6 -11.41 3.64 12.02
N ARG A 7 -11.32 2.40 12.50
CA ARG A 7 -10.79 2.06 13.84
C ARG A 7 -9.27 2.13 13.93
N LEU A 8 -8.59 2.05 12.79
CA LEU A 8 -7.14 2.16 12.68
C LEU A 8 -6.80 3.17 11.59
N ARG A 9 -5.99 4.17 11.91
CA ARG A 9 -5.48 5.14 10.94
C ARG A 9 -4.17 4.65 10.31
N PRO A 10 -3.86 5.03 9.06
CA PRO A 10 -2.64 4.59 8.37
C PRO A 10 -1.36 4.92 9.14
N GLU A 11 -1.28 6.12 9.74
CA GLU A 11 -0.13 6.57 10.52
C GLU A 11 0.11 5.72 11.79
N ASN A 12 -0.93 5.06 12.29
CA ASN A 12 -0.86 4.22 13.48
C ASN A 12 -0.52 2.75 13.16
N ILE A 13 -0.40 2.37 11.88
CA ILE A 13 0.06 1.03 11.49
C ILE A 13 1.55 0.96 11.79
N LYS A 14 1.96 -0.01 12.61
CA LYS A 14 3.38 -0.27 12.87
C LYS A 14 4.09 -0.65 11.59
N GLU A 15 5.35 -0.27 11.47
CA GLU A 15 6.17 -0.56 10.29
C GLU A 15 6.17 -2.05 9.91
N GLU A 16 6.28 -2.94 10.91
CA GLU A 16 6.24 -4.40 10.74
C GLU A 16 4.92 -4.95 10.18
N ASP A 17 3.82 -4.21 10.38
CA ASP A 17 2.49 -4.57 9.90
C ASP A 17 2.20 -3.95 8.51
N ARG A 18 3.09 -3.10 7.99
CA ARG A 18 2.93 -2.49 6.66
C ARG A 18 3.38 -3.45 5.59
N ASP A 19 2.51 -3.66 4.61
CA ASP A 19 2.83 -4.46 3.44
C ASP A 19 3.42 -3.59 2.32
N TYR A 20 4.74 -3.45 2.31
CA TYR A 20 5.51 -2.88 1.20
C TYR A 20 5.55 -3.86 0.02
N TYR A 21 4.40 -4.05 -0.62
CA TYR A 21 4.17 -5.14 -1.55
C TYR A 21 5.01 -5.02 -2.84
N LEU A 22 5.36 -3.81 -3.28
CA LEU A 22 6.22 -3.63 -4.45
C LEU A 22 7.68 -3.94 -4.11
N GLU A 23 8.16 -3.55 -2.94
CA GLU A 23 9.50 -3.85 -2.43
C GLU A 23 9.68 -5.36 -2.20
N ARG A 24 8.66 -6.03 -1.63
CA ARG A 24 8.68 -7.49 -1.45
C ARG A 24 8.71 -8.23 -2.78
N ARG A 25 7.89 -7.81 -3.76
CA ARG A 25 7.72 -8.49 -5.06
C ARG A 25 8.84 -8.16 -6.05
N TYR A 26 9.33 -6.93 -6.01
CA TYR A 26 10.32 -6.37 -6.93
C TYR A 26 11.47 -5.70 -6.14
N PRO A 27 12.30 -6.46 -5.40
CA PRO A 27 13.31 -5.90 -4.48
C PRO A 27 14.30 -4.93 -5.13
N ALA A 28 14.57 -5.09 -6.42
CA ALA A 28 15.48 -4.23 -7.16
C ALA A 28 14.89 -2.84 -7.50
N PHE A 29 13.56 -2.71 -7.53
CA PHE A 29 12.89 -1.49 -8.03
C PHE A 29 11.90 -0.88 -7.02
N GLY A 30 11.19 -1.69 -6.22
CA GLY A 30 10.15 -1.22 -5.32
C GLY A 30 9.12 -0.34 -6.02
N ASN A 31 8.83 0.83 -5.46
CA ASN A 31 7.97 1.86 -6.07
C ASN A 31 8.42 2.37 -7.46
N LEU A 32 9.63 2.05 -7.93
CA LEU A 32 10.14 2.46 -9.26
C LEU A 32 9.80 1.49 -10.40
N VAL A 33 9.01 0.44 -10.15
CA VAL A 33 8.53 -0.44 -11.22
C VAL A 33 7.67 0.31 -12.25
N PRO A 34 7.55 -0.21 -13.49
CA PRO A 34 6.61 0.32 -14.47
C PRO A 34 5.20 0.45 -13.93
N ARG A 35 4.49 1.52 -14.35
CA ARG A 35 3.14 1.84 -13.86
C ARG A 35 2.14 0.69 -14.03
N ASP A 36 2.21 -0.01 -15.16
CA ASP A 36 1.33 -1.15 -15.46
C ASP A 36 1.60 -2.35 -14.54
N VAL A 37 2.86 -2.54 -14.13
CA VAL A 37 3.24 -3.56 -13.14
C VAL A 37 2.73 -3.15 -11.76
N ALA A 38 2.94 -1.90 -11.36
CA ALA A 38 2.43 -1.37 -10.10
C ALA A 38 0.91 -1.49 -9.99
N SER A 39 0.16 -1.12 -11.04
CA SER A 39 -1.30 -1.16 -11.04
C SER A 39 -1.85 -2.59 -10.97
N ARG A 40 -1.27 -3.55 -11.71
CA ARG A 40 -1.63 -4.97 -11.60
C ARG A 40 -1.34 -5.51 -10.20
N ALA A 41 -0.17 -5.20 -9.65
CA ALA A 41 0.19 -5.65 -8.31
C ALA A 41 -0.75 -5.08 -7.24
N ALA A 42 -1.13 -3.81 -7.32
CA ALA A 42 -2.11 -3.18 -6.44
C ALA A 42 -3.48 -3.86 -6.56
N LYS A 43 -3.93 -4.16 -7.79
CA LYS A 43 -5.17 -4.91 -8.04
C LYS A 43 -5.16 -6.29 -7.40
N GLU A 44 -4.08 -7.06 -7.57
CA GLU A 44 -3.92 -8.37 -6.92
C GLU A 44 -3.96 -8.29 -5.38
N ARG A 45 -3.42 -7.22 -4.77
CA ARG A 45 -3.55 -7.00 -3.32
C ARG A 45 -5.00 -6.73 -2.93
N CYS A 46 -5.72 -5.90 -3.70
CA CYS A 46 -7.13 -5.63 -3.47
C CYS A 46 -7.97 -6.91 -3.58
N ASP A 47 -7.75 -7.71 -4.63
CA ASP A 47 -8.43 -8.99 -4.87
C ASP A 47 -8.15 -10.02 -3.77
N ALA A 48 -6.93 -10.00 -3.20
CA ALA A 48 -6.56 -10.80 -2.05
C ALA A 48 -7.13 -10.27 -0.71
N GLY A 49 -7.97 -9.24 -0.74
CA GLY A 49 -8.68 -8.71 0.43
C GLY A 49 -7.98 -7.57 1.17
N TYR A 50 -6.82 -7.12 0.69
CA TYR A 50 -5.99 -6.10 1.36
C TYR A 50 -6.32 -4.65 0.98
N GLY A 51 -7.26 -4.43 0.06
CA GLY A 51 -7.61 -3.09 -0.36
C GLY A 51 -8.20 -2.24 0.78
N ILE A 52 -8.03 -0.93 0.76
CA ILE A 52 -8.25 -0.09 1.95
C ILE A 52 -9.53 0.75 1.89
N GLU A 53 -10.12 0.90 0.71
CA GLU A 53 -11.34 1.69 0.54
C GLU A 53 -12.56 1.02 1.18
N ASN A 54 -13.45 1.86 1.71
CA ASN A 54 -14.73 1.43 2.29
C ASN A 54 -15.88 1.72 1.30
N ASN A 55 -15.79 1.13 0.12
CA ASN A 55 -16.80 1.18 -0.94
C ASN A 55 -17.07 -0.24 -1.48
N ASP A 56 -17.90 -0.37 -2.51
CA ASP A 56 -18.31 -1.67 -3.06
C ASP A 56 -17.15 -2.49 -3.64
N THR A 57 -16.13 -1.82 -4.22
CA THR A 57 -14.99 -2.51 -4.85
C THR A 57 -13.87 -2.80 -3.86
N LYS A 58 -13.79 -2.03 -2.76
CA LYS A 58 -12.72 -2.07 -1.75
C LYS A 58 -11.33 -1.85 -2.36
N GLU A 59 -11.25 -1.18 -3.50
CA GLU A 59 -10.02 -0.99 -4.27
C GLU A 59 -9.28 0.26 -3.86
N GLY A 60 -8.08 0.09 -3.33
CA GLY A 60 -7.18 1.18 -2.97
C GLY A 60 -6.05 0.66 -2.11
N VAL A 61 -4.91 1.33 -2.18
CA VAL A 61 -3.72 1.05 -1.36
C VAL A 61 -3.14 2.36 -0.88
N PHE A 62 -2.34 2.31 0.19
CA PHE A 62 -1.63 3.50 0.65
C PHE A 62 -0.37 3.76 -0.18
N LEU A 63 -0.04 5.04 -0.33
CA LEU A 63 1.26 5.51 -0.78
C LEU A 63 1.97 6.14 0.42
N ASP A 64 3.06 5.53 0.86
CA ASP A 64 3.85 5.99 1.99
C ASP A 64 4.98 6.90 1.50
N PHE A 65 4.93 8.19 1.87
CA PHE A 65 5.97 9.17 1.55
C PHE A 65 6.92 9.44 2.73
N SER A 66 6.78 8.73 3.85
CA SER A 66 7.54 9.04 5.08
C SER A 66 9.04 9.02 4.84
N THR A 67 9.55 8.02 4.12
CA THR A 67 10.97 7.89 3.77
C THR A 67 11.48 8.99 2.85
N GLU A 68 10.70 9.35 1.83
CA GLU A 68 11.03 10.37 0.84
C GLU A 68 11.06 11.76 1.48
N ILE A 69 10.08 12.04 2.34
CA ILE A 69 10.00 13.29 3.10
C ILE A 69 11.20 13.39 4.05
N MET A 70 11.51 12.34 4.82
CA MET A 70 12.67 12.36 5.72
C MET A 70 14.01 12.57 5.01
N LYS A 71 14.14 12.12 3.76
CA LYS A 71 15.39 12.25 2.97
C LYS A 71 15.50 13.56 2.20
N LYS A 72 14.38 14.19 1.84
CA LYS A 72 14.33 15.31 0.87
C LYS A 72 13.63 16.58 1.35
N GLY A 73 12.88 16.53 2.46
CA GLY A 73 12.23 17.68 3.08
C GLY A 73 13.18 18.46 3.96
#